data_AF-A0A949NP60-F1
#
_entry.id   AF-A0A949NP60-F1
#
_cell.length_a   1.000
_cell.length_b   1.000
_cell.length_c   1.000
_cell.angle_alpha   90.00
_cell.angle_beta   90.00
_cell.angle_gamma   90.00
#
_symmetry.space_group_name_H-M   'P 1'
#
loop_
_entity.id
_entity.type
_entity.pdbx_description
1 polymer ?
#
loop_
_entity_poly.entity_id
_entity_poly.type
_entity_poly.pdbx_seq_one_letter_code
_entity_poly.pdbx_strand_id
1 'polypeptide(L)'
;MFTRRCFLFVLTLLLAVCFSPWAAAAPSNSTGSEQSAPEASYSKQIFIVVIDGLQSSALQRAQVPNINGVATAGLRMSDSLPVWPADTHSSVASIITGADPESHGYLDALGKLQKPTILQLAEQIKIQTTVFDGTGELQALAEGTRHYQKANSDEKLIDALIKYLSEKNPYLNLVILAEPRAALERSGVESQEYLKAVTDADNHVGRLLHFLHNKGAYNQSMIIVTGTTGQPPIVIKGLPYKTGQVMPPAALVDIAPTLAYTLGVKLPGATGKVLWNVFDPGSLQNGFYLLEQRIRDLSETQIRQGQEIFRLRGEQLLVQQEKQEISADKARAAKAINQRDDEIKSLHNQINGLKTVIGGILILAGIGFVIEYRLLRKRFLLF
;
A
#
# COMPACT_ATOMS: atom_id res chain seq x y z
N MET A 1 -16.71 64.76 82.22
CA MET A 1 -17.81 65.02 81.27
C MET A 1 -17.32 64.78 79.83
N PHE A 2 -16.82 63.60 79.46
CA PHE A 2 -17.51 62.34 79.08
C PHE A 2 -18.45 62.34 77.86
N THR A 3 -18.64 63.45 77.14
CA THR A 3 -19.46 63.47 75.90
C THR A 3 -18.92 64.43 74.84
N ARG A 4 -17.58 64.54 74.73
CA ARG A 4 -16.92 65.34 73.67
C ARG A 4 -15.70 64.67 73.03
N ARG A 5 -15.48 63.37 73.29
CA ARG A 5 -14.34 62.60 72.76
C ARG A 5 -14.71 61.50 71.74
N CYS A 6 -15.99 61.18 71.56
CA CYS A 6 -16.41 60.17 70.56
C CYS A 6 -16.81 60.74 69.19
N PHE A 7 -17.08 62.04 69.07
CA PHE A 7 -17.52 62.62 67.78
C PHE A 7 -16.37 63.12 66.90
N LEU A 8 -15.15 63.26 67.45
CA LEU A 8 -13.97 63.69 66.68
C LEU A 8 -13.21 62.53 66.02
N PHE A 9 -13.52 61.28 66.36
CA PHE A 9 -12.85 60.09 65.80
C PHE A 9 -13.59 59.45 64.61
N VAL A 10 -14.87 59.80 64.40
CA VAL A 10 -15.67 59.25 63.30
C VAL A 10 -15.60 60.13 62.04
N LEU A 11 -15.27 61.43 62.18
CA LEU A 11 -15.11 62.34 61.04
C LEU A 11 -13.70 62.31 60.40
N THR A 12 -12.70 61.80 61.10
CA THR A 12 -11.33 61.61 60.58
C THR A 12 -11.13 60.29 59.84
N LEU A 13 -12.04 59.32 59.99
CA LEU A 13 -11.98 58.04 59.28
C LEU A 13 -12.66 58.07 57.89
N LEU A 14 -13.48 59.10 57.61
CA LEU A 14 -14.26 59.21 56.36
C LEU A 14 -13.68 60.22 55.34
N LEU A 15 -12.62 60.95 55.71
CA LEU A 15 -11.89 61.86 54.83
C LEU A 15 -10.52 61.30 54.37
N ALA A 16 -10.21 60.05 54.71
CA ALA A 16 -9.01 59.34 54.27
C ALA A 16 -9.24 58.36 53.10
N VAL A 17 -10.45 58.33 52.53
CA VAL A 17 -10.81 57.40 51.42
C VAL A 17 -10.83 58.10 50.04
N CYS A 18 -10.58 59.41 49.95
CA CYS A 18 -10.66 60.15 48.68
C CYS A 18 -9.34 60.73 48.14
N PHE A 19 -8.19 60.32 48.68
CA PHE A 19 -6.89 60.61 48.06
C PHE A 19 -6.14 59.31 47.82
N SER A 20 -6.54 58.58 46.78
CA SER A 20 -5.66 57.62 46.11
C SER A 20 -4.62 58.41 45.33
N PRO A 21 -3.34 58.46 45.74
CA PRO A 21 -2.29 58.75 44.78
C PRO A 21 -2.35 57.65 43.73
N TRP A 22 -2.59 58.06 42.49
CA TRP A 22 -2.36 57.27 41.30
C TRP A 22 -0.86 56.96 41.27
N ALA A 23 -0.46 55.94 42.03
CA ALA A 23 0.83 55.31 41.88
C ALA A 23 0.77 54.60 40.54
N ALA A 24 1.35 55.24 39.52
CA ALA A 24 1.74 54.57 38.31
C ALA A 24 2.49 53.31 38.73
N ALA A 25 1.86 52.15 38.54
CA ALA A 25 2.56 50.89 38.60
C ALA A 25 3.67 51.01 37.55
N ALA A 26 4.91 51.10 38.02
CA ALA A 26 6.06 50.84 37.18
C ALA A 26 5.78 49.55 36.41
N PRO A 27 6.08 49.46 35.11
CA PRO A 27 5.96 48.18 34.41
C PRO A 27 6.77 47.18 35.22
N SER A 28 6.09 46.26 35.88
CA SER A 28 6.72 45.07 36.38
C SER A 28 7.28 44.43 35.12
N ASN A 29 8.60 44.47 34.97
CA ASN A 29 9.34 43.50 34.18
C ASN A 29 9.07 42.15 34.85
N SER A 30 7.84 41.64 34.73
CA SER A 30 7.67 40.24 34.44
C SER A 30 8.40 40.08 33.12
N THR A 31 9.66 39.70 33.20
CA THR A 31 10.17 38.67 32.31
C THR A 31 9.19 37.52 32.42
N GLY A 32 8.04 37.64 31.74
CA GLY A 32 7.46 36.52 31.09
C GLY A 32 8.62 36.01 30.27
N SER A 33 9.19 34.91 30.71
CA SER A 33 9.73 33.99 29.75
C SER A 33 8.64 33.89 28.69
N GLU A 34 8.87 34.52 27.54
CA GLU A 34 8.40 33.96 26.31
C GLU A 34 8.85 32.50 26.41
N GLN A 35 7.94 31.62 26.84
CA GLN A 35 8.02 30.23 26.49
C GLN A 35 7.94 30.29 24.97
N SER A 36 9.11 30.40 24.35
CA SER A 36 9.31 30.07 22.96
C SER A 36 8.54 28.78 22.77
N ALA A 37 7.60 28.81 21.82
CA ALA A 37 6.90 27.60 21.42
C ALA A 37 7.96 26.50 21.26
N PRO A 38 7.76 25.31 21.86
CA PRO A 38 8.79 24.28 21.88
C PRO A 38 9.32 24.10 20.46
N GLU A 39 10.63 24.30 20.27
CA GLU A 39 11.24 24.14 18.96
C GLU A 39 10.92 22.74 18.45
N ALA A 40 10.32 22.68 17.26
CA ALA A 40 9.95 21.43 16.62
C ALA A 40 11.18 20.51 16.54
N SER A 41 11.13 19.39 17.26
CA SER A 41 12.23 18.44 17.29
C SER A 41 12.07 17.43 16.16
N TYR A 42 13.10 17.29 15.33
CA TYR A 42 13.10 16.40 14.17
C TYR A 42 14.15 15.30 14.32
N SER A 43 13.86 14.16 13.71
CA SER A 43 14.85 13.10 13.57
C SER A 43 15.96 13.55 12.62
N LYS A 44 17.21 13.22 12.94
CA LYS A 44 18.40 13.52 12.11
C LYS A 44 18.69 12.46 11.06
N GLN A 45 18.10 11.29 11.22
CA GLN A 45 18.19 10.17 10.27
C GLN A 45 16.83 9.47 10.22
N ILE A 46 16.47 8.96 9.05
CA ILE A 46 15.24 8.23 8.78
C ILE A 46 15.64 6.93 8.07
N PHE A 47 15.14 5.80 8.59
CA PHE A 47 15.30 4.48 8.03
C PHE A 47 13.93 3.91 7.69
N ILE A 48 13.65 3.72 6.40
CA ILE A 48 12.50 2.96 5.92
C ILE A 48 13.01 1.54 5.68
N VAL A 49 12.70 0.64 6.61
CA VAL A 49 13.05 -0.78 6.53
C VAL A 49 11.85 -1.54 6.01
N VAL A 50 11.91 -1.94 4.75
CA VAL A 50 10.90 -2.78 4.10
C VAL A 50 11.35 -4.22 4.18
N ILE A 51 10.59 -5.05 4.89
CA ILE A 51 10.81 -6.48 4.98
C ILE A 51 9.85 -7.15 4.00
N ASP A 52 10.33 -7.45 2.80
CA ASP A 52 9.50 -7.98 1.73
C ASP A 52 8.88 -9.33 2.14
N GLY A 53 7.57 -9.47 1.94
CA GLY A 53 6.81 -10.64 2.38
C GLY A 53 6.36 -10.61 3.84
N LEU A 54 6.74 -9.61 4.65
CA LEU A 54 6.30 -9.51 6.05
C LEU A 54 4.81 -9.20 6.17
N GLN A 55 4.10 -10.00 6.97
CA GLN A 55 2.69 -9.84 7.30
C GLN A 55 2.49 -9.59 8.80
N SER A 56 1.46 -8.83 9.18
CA SER A 56 1.16 -8.56 10.59
C SER A 56 0.89 -9.83 11.40
N SER A 57 0.30 -10.86 10.77
CA SER A 57 0.06 -12.16 11.38
C SER A 57 1.35 -12.91 11.75
N ALA A 58 2.46 -12.66 11.05
CA ALA A 58 3.75 -13.29 11.32
C ALA A 58 4.37 -12.72 12.60
N LEU A 59 4.15 -11.44 12.93
CA LEU A 59 4.71 -10.81 14.14
C LEU A 59 4.20 -11.45 15.44
N GLN A 60 3.04 -12.11 15.41
CA GLN A 60 2.47 -12.81 16.57
C GLN A 60 3.01 -14.24 16.71
N ARG A 61 3.56 -14.82 15.64
CA ARG A 61 3.95 -16.24 15.54
C ARG A 61 5.47 -16.44 15.48
N ALA A 62 6.21 -15.46 14.97
CA ALA A 62 7.66 -15.45 14.91
C ALA A 62 8.29 -14.76 16.13
N GLN A 63 9.57 -14.99 16.37
CA GLN A 63 10.32 -14.30 17.42
C GLN A 63 10.84 -12.97 16.87
N VAL A 64 10.14 -11.88 17.17
CA VAL A 64 10.44 -10.54 16.61
C VAL A 64 10.66 -9.46 17.69
N PRO A 65 11.61 -9.67 18.64
CA PRO A 65 11.82 -8.73 19.75
C PRO A 65 12.24 -7.34 19.29
N ASN A 66 12.98 -7.20 18.18
CA ASN A 66 13.50 -5.90 17.76
C ASN A 66 12.39 -5.04 17.15
N ILE A 67 11.58 -5.59 16.25
CA ILE A 67 10.42 -4.91 15.66
C ILE A 67 9.40 -4.56 16.75
N ASN A 68 9.13 -5.47 17.70
CA ASN A 68 8.29 -5.19 18.86
C ASN A 68 8.88 -4.09 19.75
N GLY A 69 10.20 -4.03 19.89
CA GLY A 69 10.91 -2.95 20.57
C GLY A 69 10.71 -1.60 19.87
N VAL A 70 10.83 -1.55 18.55
CA VAL A 70 10.53 -0.34 17.75
C VAL A 70 9.08 0.09 17.95
N ALA A 71 8.12 -0.84 17.91
CA ALA A 71 6.71 -0.55 18.14
C ALA A 71 6.42 -0.02 19.55
N THR A 72 7.10 -0.56 20.56
CA THR A 72 6.95 -0.13 21.97
C THR A 72 7.55 1.26 22.19
N ALA A 73 8.72 1.53 21.61
CA ALA A 73 9.39 2.83 21.70
C ALA A 73 8.75 3.90 20.79
N GLY A 74 7.93 3.48 19.83
CA GLY A 74 7.25 4.32 18.86
C GLY A 74 5.76 4.03 18.85
N LEU A 75 5.20 3.83 17.67
CA LEU A 75 3.80 3.51 17.47
C LEU A 75 3.65 2.38 16.45
N ARG A 76 2.49 1.75 16.44
CA ARG A 76 2.12 0.77 15.41
C ARG A 76 0.70 1.04 14.92
N MET A 77 0.45 0.86 13.63
CA MET A 77 -0.92 0.85 13.12
C MET A 77 -1.64 -0.41 13.60
N SER A 78 -2.93 -0.31 13.89
CA SER A 78 -3.75 -1.46 14.30
C SER A 78 -3.98 -2.45 13.16
N ASP A 79 -4.01 -1.92 11.94
CA ASP A 79 -4.18 -2.66 10.70
C ASP A 79 -3.58 -1.84 9.54
N SER A 80 -3.37 -2.48 8.41
CA SER A 80 -2.64 -1.93 7.27
C SER A 80 -3.23 -2.42 5.95
N LEU A 81 -3.49 -1.50 5.02
CA LEU A 81 -3.89 -1.86 3.67
C LEU A 81 -2.66 -2.04 2.76
N PRO A 82 -2.44 -3.23 2.17
CA PRO A 82 -1.45 -3.41 1.11
C PRO A 82 -1.94 -2.74 -0.19
N VAL A 83 -1.07 -2.71 -1.19
CA VAL A 83 -1.46 -2.28 -2.54
C VAL A 83 -1.84 -3.47 -3.42
N TRP A 84 -2.45 -3.19 -4.58
CA TRP A 84 -2.78 -4.21 -5.57
C TRP A 84 -2.12 -3.89 -6.92
N PRO A 85 -1.37 -4.83 -7.54
CA PRO A 85 -0.97 -6.14 -6.99
C PRO A 85 -0.02 -6.03 -5.78
N ALA A 86 -0.08 -7.00 -4.86
CA ALA A 86 0.68 -7.02 -3.60
C ALA A 86 2.07 -7.70 -3.76
N ASP A 87 2.78 -7.36 -4.84
CA ASP A 87 4.14 -7.81 -5.14
C ASP A 87 5.19 -6.81 -4.64
N THR A 88 6.46 -7.21 -4.72
CA THR A 88 7.62 -6.44 -4.26
C THR A 88 7.77 -5.09 -4.97
N HIS A 89 7.67 -5.07 -6.31
CA HIS A 89 7.89 -3.88 -7.13
C HIS A 89 6.81 -2.84 -6.84
N SER A 90 5.55 -3.26 -6.96
CA SER A 90 4.37 -2.44 -6.72
C SER A 90 4.38 -1.87 -5.30
N SER A 91 4.67 -2.70 -4.29
CA SER A 91 4.59 -2.29 -2.89
C SER A 91 5.73 -1.36 -2.48
N VAL A 92 6.98 -1.65 -2.85
CA VAL A 92 8.11 -0.77 -2.50
C VAL A 92 7.96 0.58 -3.20
N ALA A 93 7.58 0.60 -4.48
CA ALA A 93 7.31 1.84 -5.20
C ALA A 93 6.17 2.64 -4.56
N SER A 94 5.08 1.97 -4.15
CA SER A 94 3.96 2.61 -3.46
C SER A 94 4.37 3.23 -2.12
N ILE A 95 5.21 2.55 -1.33
CA ILE A 95 5.72 3.05 -0.04
C ILE A 95 6.48 4.37 -0.21
N ILE A 96 7.30 4.49 -1.27
CA ILE A 96 8.18 5.66 -1.46
C ILE A 96 7.60 6.74 -2.38
N THR A 97 6.60 6.44 -3.20
CA THR A 97 5.89 7.44 -4.02
C THR A 97 4.61 7.94 -3.36
N GLY A 98 4.06 7.16 -2.42
CA GLY A 98 2.77 7.44 -1.81
C GLY A 98 1.60 7.31 -2.78
N ALA A 99 1.80 6.62 -3.90
CA ALA A 99 0.81 6.44 -4.96
C ALA A 99 0.47 4.96 -5.12
N ASP A 100 -0.72 4.64 -5.62
CA ASP A 100 -1.09 3.27 -5.97
C ASP A 100 -0.36 2.79 -7.25
N PRO A 101 -0.26 1.46 -7.48
CA PRO A 101 0.43 0.88 -8.64
C PRO A 101 -0.04 1.40 -10.00
N GLU A 102 -1.34 1.63 -10.16
CA GLU A 102 -1.90 2.25 -11.37
C GLU A 102 -1.38 3.67 -11.62
N SER A 103 -1.11 4.44 -10.56
CA SER A 103 -0.67 5.83 -10.65
C SER A 103 0.84 5.96 -10.85
N HIS A 104 1.65 5.14 -10.16
CA HIS A 104 3.11 5.19 -10.31
C HIS A 104 3.66 4.33 -11.47
N GLY A 105 2.91 3.34 -11.94
CA GLY A 105 3.21 2.55 -13.14
C GLY A 105 4.42 1.62 -13.04
N TYR A 106 4.90 1.32 -11.83
CA TYR A 106 6.07 0.46 -11.59
C TYR A 106 5.60 -0.90 -11.07
N LEU A 107 5.31 -1.81 -11.98
CA LEU A 107 4.69 -3.11 -11.70
C LEU A 107 5.68 -4.28 -11.79
N ASP A 108 6.83 -4.07 -12.43
CA ASP A 108 7.88 -5.06 -12.62
C ASP A 108 9.25 -4.37 -12.81
N ALA A 109 10.32 -5.16 -12.91
CA ALA A 109 11.69 -4.66 -13.04
C ALA A 109 11.95 -3.85 -14.33
N LEU A 110 11.14 -4.02 -15.38
CA LEU A 110 11.23 -3.30 -16.65
C LEU A 110 10.33 -2.05 -16.65
N GLY A 111 9.42 -1.94 -15.68
CA GLY A 111 8.50 -0.83 -15.50
C GLY A 111 9.23 0.49 -15.34
N LYS A 112 8.65 1.54 -15.93
CA LYS A 112 9.15 2.91 -15.75
C LYS A 112 8.34 3.61 -14.66
N LEU A 113 9.03 4.12 -13.66
CA LEU A 113 8.42 4.92 -12.62
C LEU A 113 7.91 6.27 -13.18
N GLN A 114 6.62 6.55 -13.03
CA GLN A 114 5.96 7.74 -13.58
C GLN A 114 5.79 8.87 -12.56
N LYS A 115 6.04 8.60 -11.27
CA LYS A 115 5.87 9.54 -10.16
C LYS A 115 7.20 9.69 -9.42
N PRO A 116 7.53 10.90 -8.92
CA PRO A 116 8.74 11.08 -8.15
C PRO A 116 8.65 10.34 -6.81
N THR A 117 9.78 9.79 -6.36
CA THR A 117 9.88 9.20 -5.03
C THR A 117 10.18 10.28 -3.99
N ILE A 118 9.83 10.01 -2.72
CA ILE A 118 10.24 10.86 -1.60
C ILE A 118 11.77 10.97 -1.50
N LEU A 119 12.50 9.93 -1.92
CA LEU A 119 13.96 9.92 -1.96
C LEU A 119 14.49 10.95 -2.98
N GLN A 120 13.94 10.95 -4.20
CA GLN A 120 14.30 11.91 -5.24
C GLN A 120 13.98 13.35 -4.83
N LEU A 121 12.82 13.58 -4.22
CA LEU A 121 12.41 14.91 -3.76
C LEU A 121 13.27 15.40 -2.59
N ALA A 122 13.69 14.49 -1.70
CA ALA A 122 14.63 14.80 -0.64
C ALA A 122 15.99 15.26 -1.21
N GLU A 123 16.51 14.59 -2.24
CA GLU A 123 17.76 15.02 -2.90
C GLU A 123 17.66 16.42 -3.53
N GLN A 124 16.49 16.77 -4.08
CA GLN A 124 16.26 18.12 -4.63
C GLN A 124 16.39 19.22 -3.58
N ILE A 125 16.09 18.92 -2.31
CA ILE A 125 16.29 19.83 -1.18
C ILE A 125 17.59 19.56 -0.41
N LYS A 126 18.56 18.88 -1.05
CA LYS A 126 19.91 18.58 -0.54
C LYS A 126 19.94 17.64 0.68
N ILE A 127 18.89 16.85 0.87
CA ILE A 127 18.86 15.77 1.85
C ILE A 127 19.45 14.51 1.19
N GLN A 128 20.57 14.04 1.72
CA GLN A 128 21.25 12.85 1.20
C GLN A 128 20.42 11.59 1.46
N THR A 129 20.18 10.83 0.39
CA THR A 129 19.35 9.64 0.39
C THR A 129 20.10 8.40 -0.08
N THR A 130 19.81 7.25 0.51
CA THR A 130 20.43 5.99 0.11
C THR A 130 19.41 4.88 -0.05
N VAL A 131 19.72 3.91 -0.92
CA VAL A 131 18.93 2.71 -1.15
C VAL A 131 19.82 1.49 -1.02
N PHE A 132 19.45 0.60 -0.11
CA PHE A 132 20.05 -0.71 0.10
C PHE A 132 19.02 -1.77 -0.30
N ASP A 133 19.27 -2.45 -1.41
CA ASP A 133 18.32 -3.37 -2.05
C ASP A 133 18.77 -4.84 -1.93
N GLY A 134 18.10 -5.61 -1.07
CA GLY A 134 18.32 -7.05 -0.94
C GLY A 134 17.70 -7.88 -2.08
N THR A 135 16.80 -7.29 -2.88
CA THR A 135 16.17 -7.97 -4.03
C THR A 135 17.10 -7.96 -5.25
N GLY A 136 17.84 -6.86 -5.43
CA GLY A 136 18.70 -6.61 -6.58
C GLY A 136 17.96 -6.19 -7.85
N GLU A 137 16.64 -6.01 -7.78
CA GLU A 137 15.74 -5.72 -8.91
C GLU A 137 15.19 -4.28 -8.89
N LEU A 138 15.39 -3.52 -7.80
CA LEU A 138 14.74 -2.22 -7.57
C LEU A 138 15.64 -1.03 -7.93
N GLN A 139 16.63 -1.22 -8.79
CA GLN A 139 17.59 -0.16 -9.16
C GLN A 139 16.90 1.09 -9.73
N ALA A 140 15.80 0.92 -10.48
CA ALA A 140 15.03 2.03 -11.02
C ALA A 140 14.44 2.94 -9.92
N LEU A 141 14.09 2.39 -8.76
CA LEU A 141 13.58 3.16 -7.63
C LEU A 141 14.65 4.00 -6.93
N ALA A 142 15.92 3.69 -7.16
CA ALA A 142 17.07 4.41 -6.64
C ALA A 142 17.59 5.51 -7.58
N GLU A 143 16.97 5.70 -8.75
CA GLU A 143 17.35 6.77 -9.67
C GLU A 143 17.27 8.14 -8.99
N GLY A 144 18.33 8.93 -9.09
CA GLY A 144 18.42 10.26 -8.48
C GLY A 144 18.82 10.26 -7.00
N THR A 145 19.02 9.10 -6.36
CA THR A 145 19.52 9.01 -4.97
C THR A 145 21.05 9.11 -4.88
N ARG A 146 21.59 9.45 -3.70
CA ARG A 146 23.04 9.61 -3.50
C ARG A 146 23.82 8.30 -3.62
N HIS A 147 23.24 7.19 -3.16
CA HIS A 147 23.91 5.90 -3.11
C HIS A 147 22.90 4.77 -3.30
N TYR A 148 23.25 3.82 -4.16
CA TYR A 148 22.53 2.58 -4.36
C TYR A 148 23.48 1.41 -4.15
N GLN A 149 23.05 0.43 -3.36
CA GLN A 149 23.80 -0.80 -3.15
C GLN A 149 22.86 -2.00 -3.09
N LYS A 150 23.14 -2.99 -3.94
CA LYS A 150 22.48 -4.28 -3.91
C LYS A 150 23.32 -5.34 -3.19
N ALA A 151 22.66 -6.31 -2.58
CA ALA A 151 23.28 -7.51 -2.03
C ALA A 151 22.44 -8.73 -2.38
N ASN A 152 23.04 -9.92 -2.31
CA ASN A 152 22.36 -11.20 -2.61
C ASN A 152 21.92 -11.97 -1.35
N SER A 153 22.04 -11.35 -0.17
CA SER A 153 21.48 -11.82 1.09
C SER A 153 21.30 -10.64 2.04
N ASP A 154 20.33 -10.76 2.95
CA ASP A 154 20.01 -9.71 3.92
C ASP A 154 21.17 -9.45 4.88
N GLU A 155 21.93 -10.50 5.24
CA GLU A 155 23.14 -10.39 6.06
C GLU A 155 24.18 -9.46 5.44
N LYS A 156 24.54 -9.68 4.17
CA LYS A 156 25.52 -8.85 3.46
C LYS A 156 25.00 -7.44 3.20
N LEU A 157 23.69 -7.31 3.01
CA LEU A 157 23.06 -5.99 2.85
C LEU A 157 23.24 -5.15 4.11
N ILE A 158 22.96 -5.72 5.28
CA ILE A 158 23.13 -5.03 6.56
C ILE A 158 24.60 -4.77 6.88
N ASP A 159 25.51 -5.68 6.54
CA ASP A 159 26.95 -5.42 6.65
C ASP A 159 27.37 -4.19 5.83
N ALA A 160 26.91 -4.13 4.57
CA ALA A 160 27.17 -3.02 3.68
C ALA A 160 26.56 -1.70 4.19
N LEU A 161 25.32 -1.75 4.70
CA LEU A 161 24.65 -0.61 5.30
C LEU A 161 25.43 -0.09 6.51
N ILE A 162 25.76 -0.96 7.48
CA ILE A 162 26.50 -0.57 8.68
C ILE A 162 27.87 0.00 8.31
N LYS A 163 28.57 -0.62 7.35
CA LYS A 163 29.84 -0.11 6.84
C LYS A 163 29.68 1.31 6.29
N TYR A 164 28.70 1.52 5.41
CA TYR A 164 28.42 2.84 4.83
C TYR A 164 28.06 3.89 5.89
N LEU A 165 27.21 3.53 6.86
CA LEU A 165 26.81 4.41 7.97
C LEU A 165 27.93 4.71 8.96
N SER A 166 29.01 3.92 8.98
CA SER A 166 30.18 4.23 9.80
C SER A 166 31.00 5.37 9.19
N GLU A 167 31.02 5.48 7.86
CA GLU A 167 31.76 6.48 7.11
C GLU A 167 30.92 7.73 6.77
N LYS A 168 29.61 7.56 6.60
CA LYS A 168 28.66 8.59 6.13
C LYS A 168 27.45 8.67 7.06
N ASN A 169 26.76 9.82 7.04
CA ASN A 169 25.52 10.05 7.79
C ASN A 169 24.40 10.53 6.85
N PRO A 170 23.98 9.70 5.88
CA PRO A 170 22.81 10.03 5.06
C PRO A 170 21.57 10.23 5.93
N TYR A 171 20.71 11.15 5.51
CA TYR A 171 19.54 11.54 6.29
C TYR A 171 18.36 10.59 6.05
N LEU A 172 18.11 10.14 4.81
CA LEU A 172 16.98 9.26 4.50
C LEU A 172 17.48 7.98 3.82
N ASN A 173 17.14 6.82 4.39
CA ASN A 173 17.69 5.53 3.98
C ASN A 173 16.54 4.55 3.74
N LEU A 174 16.47 3.99 2.54
CA LEU A 174 15.60 2.87 2.22
C LEU A 174 16.41 1.57 2.30
N VAL A 175 15.91 0.60 3.07
CA VAL A 175 16.54 -0.71 3.26
C VAL A 175 15.50 -1.77 2.94
N ILE A 176 15.74 -2.63 1.96
CA ILE A 176 14.82 -3.71 1.56
C ILE A 176 15.45 -5.06 1.90
N LEU A 177 14.82 -5.80 2.82
CA LEU A 177 15.17 -7.17 3.18
C LEU A 177 14.29 -8.13 2.36
N ALA A 178 14.89 -9.05 1.62
CA ALA A 178 14.20 -9.83 0.58
C ALA A 178 13.96 -11.30 0.96
N GLU A 179 14.70 -11.84 1.93
CA GLU A 179 14.65 -13.28 2.23
C GLU A 179 13.28 -13.76 2.74
N PRO A 180 12.49 -12.98 3.52
CA PRO A 180 11.17 -13.43 3.94
C PRO A 180 10.17 -13.62 2.80
N ARG A 181 10.26 -12.84 1.71
CA ARG A 181 9.45 -13.03 0.49
C ARG A 181 9.79 -14.35 -0.18
N ALA A 182 11.07 -14.63 -0.37
CA ALA A 182 11.53 -15.87 -0.99
C ALA A 182 11.13 -17.12 -0.18
N ALA A 183 11.10 -17.02 1.16
CA ALA A 183 10.60 -18.08 2.03
C ALA A 183 9.07 -18.21 1.94
N LEU A 184 8.35 -17.08 1.94
CA LEU A 184 6.90 -17.03 1.82
C LEU A 184 6.39 -17.70 0.54
N GLU A 185 6.98 -17.38 -0.61
CA GLU A 185 6.56 -17.94 -1.91
C GLU A 185 6.83 -19.44 -2.02
N ARG A 186 7.93 -19.91 -1.42
CA ARG A 186 8.34 -21.31 -1.45
C ARG A 186 7.50 -22.21 -0.55
N SER A 187 7.12 -21.69 0.63
CA SER A 187 6.65 -22.54 1.73
C SER A 187 5.30 -22.09 2.34
N GLY A 188 4.84 -20.88 2.06
CA GLY A 188 3.55 -20.34 2.53
C GLY A 188 3.61 -19.66 3.89
N VAL A 189 2.52 -18.94 4.23
CA VAL A 189 2.40 -18.05 5.40
C VAL A 189 2.49 -18.76 6.76
N GLU A 190 2.14 -20.06 6.80
CA GLU A 190 2.09 -20.85 8.02
C GLU A 190 3.34 -21.73 8.24
N SER A 191 4.31 -21.66 7.34
CA SER A 191 5.49 -22.52 7.42
C SER A 191 6.47 -22.05 8.50
N GLN A 192 7.17 -23.02 9.11
CA GLN A 192 8.28 -22.72 10.02
C GLN A 192 9.46 -22.05 9.29
N GLU A 193 9.61 -22.34 7.99
CA GLU A 193 10.63 -21.72 7.14
C GLU A 193 10.39 -20.20 6.98
N TYR A 194 9.14 -19.80 6.70
CA TYR A 194 8.76 -18.39 6.63
C TYR A 194 8.90 -17.68 7.98
N LEU A 195 8.41 -18.30 9.08
CA LEU A 195 8.54 -17.72 10.41
C LEU A 195 10.00 -17.57 10.86
N LYS A 196 10.87 -18.51 10.45
CA LYS A 196 12.31 -18.40 10.65
C LYS A 196 12.90 -17.25 9.85
N ALA A 197 12.57 -17.12 8.56
CA ALA A 197 13.04 -16.00 7.75
C ALA A 197 12.60 -14.63 8.31
N VAL A 198 11.37 -14.54 8.85
CA VAL A 198 10.90 -13.33 9.56
C VAL A 198 11.71 -13.08 10.84
N THR A 199 12.06 -14.11 11.59
CA THR A 199 12.93 -14.01 12.77
C THR A 199 14.34 -13.55 12.39
N ASP A 200 14.90 -14.07 11.29
CA ASP A 200 16.21 -13.67 10.78
C ASP A 200 16.21 -12.20 10.30
N ALA A 201 15.15 -11.76 9.63
CA ALA A 201 14.94 -10.37 9.28
C ALA A 201 14.82 -9.45 10.51
N ASP A 202 14.13 -9.88 11.58
CA ASP A 202 14.11 -9.14 12.86
C ASP A 202 15.51 -9.03 13.49
N ASN A 203 16.32 -10.08 13.42
CA ASN A 203 17.72 -10.02 13.87
C ASN A 203 18.53 -8.99 13.06
N HIS A 204 18.31 -8.90 11.75
CA HIS A 204 18.90 -7.87 10.89
C HIS A 204 18.47 -6.45 11.28
N VAL A 205 17.18 -6.24 11.63
CA VAL A 205 16.72 -4.99 12.24
C VAL A 205 17.48 -4.73 13.55
N GLY A 206 17.58 -5.72 14.43
CA GLY A 206 18.31 -5.63 15.69
C GLY A 206 19.77 -5.21 15.53
N ARG A 207 20.46 -5.71 14.51
CA ARG A 207 21.84 -5.31 14.17
C ARG A 207 21.94 -3.82 13.82
N LEU A 208 20.99 -3.30 13.03
CA LEU A 208 20.90 -1.87 12.73
C LEU A 208 20.60 -1.05 14.00
N LEU A 209 19.64 -1.49 14.82
CA LEU A 209 19.31 -0.81 16.08
C LEU A 209 20.52 -0.75 17.02
N HIS A 210 21.23 -1.86 17.17
CA HIS A 210 22.42 -1.95 18.01
C HIS A 210 23.53 -1.00 17.52
N PHE A 211 23.77 -0.94 16.21
CA PHE A 211 24.70 0.02 15.63
C PHE A 211 24.30 1.47 15.96
N LEU A 212 23.03 1.83 15.80
CA LEU A 212 22.53 3.17 16.12
C LEU A 212 22.64 3.50 17.62
N HIS A 213 22.44 2.53 18.51
CA HIS A 213 22.64 2.69 19.94
C HIS A 213 24.11 2.96 20.29
N ASN A 214 25.03 2.16 19.74
CA ASN A 214 26.47 2.33 20.00
C ASN A 214 27.00 3.67 19.49
N LYS A 215 26.42 4.18 18.39
CA LYS A 215 26.74 5.51 17.85
C LYS A 215 26.07 6.66 18.60
N GLY A 216 25.17 6.38 19.56
CA GLY A 216 24.35 7.40 20.22
C GLY A 216 23.33 8.08 19.30
N ALA A 217 23.10 7.53 18.10
CA ALA A 217 22.20 8.08 17.09
C ALA A 217 20.76 7.61 17.25
N TYR A 218 20.52 6.48 17.94
CA TYR A 218 19.20 5.83 18.03
C TYR A 218 18.08 6.80 18.41
N ASN A 219 18.26 7.63 19.44
CA ASN A 219 17.22 8.57 19.90
C ASN A 219 16.91 9.67 18.87
N GLN A 220 17.85 10.00 18.01
CA GLN A 220 17.71 10.99 16.94
C GLN A 220 17.32 10.35 15.60
N SER A 221 17.10 9.04 15.55
CA SER A 221 16.69 8.32 14.34
C SER A 221 15.20 8.01 14.35
N MET A 222 14.58 8.23 13.19
CA MET A 222 13.30 7.68 12.81
C MET A 222 13.50 6.32 12.15
N ILE A 223 12.70 5.34 12.55
CA ILE A 223 12.75 3.96 12.07
C ILE A 223 11.31 3.57 11.73
N ILE A 224 11.07 3.33 10.45
CA ILE A 224 9.81 2.83 9.91
C ILE A 224 10.08 1.39 9.51
N VAL A 225 9.36 0.44 10.08
CA VAL A 225 9.42 -0.97 9.68
C VAL A 225 8.09 -1.35 9.06
N THR A 226 8.12 -1.89 7.85
CA THR A 226 6.93 -2.37 7.15
C THR A 226 7.17 -3.62 6.33
N GLY A 227 6.09 -4.26 5.87
CA GLY A 227 6.12 -5.29 4.84
C GLY A 227 5.53 -4.83 3.50
N THR A 228 5.31 -5.79 2.60
CA THR A 228 4.81 -5.55 1.23
C THR A 228 3.48 -6.25 0.94
N THR A 229 3.07 -7.26 1.70
CA THR A 229 1.90 -8.08 1.36
C THR A 229 1.13 -8.52 2.61
N GLY A 230 -0.07 -9.11 2.42
CA GLY A 230 -0.84 -9.78 3.46
C GLY A 230 -1.05 -8.98 4.76
N GLN A 231 -1.55 -7.76 4.65
CA GLN A 231 -1.69 -6.80 5.78
C GLN A 231 -0.33 -6.55 6.47
N PRO A 232 0.59 -5.87 5.77
CA PRO A 232 1.95 -5.65 6.25
C PRO A 232 2.00 -4.67 7.44
N PRO A 233 2.69 -5.00 8.55
CA PRO A 233 2.68 -4.15 9.74
C PRO A 233 3.25 -2.76 9.39
N ILE A 234 2.73 -1.69 9.99
CA ILE A 234 3.35 -0.37 9.89
C ILE A 234 3.74 0.06 11.29
N VAL A 235 5.04 0.02 11.56
CA VAL A 235 5.65 0.38 12.84
C VAL A 235 6.53 1.60 12.63
N ILE A 236 6.37 2.63 13.46
CA ILE A 236 7.12 3.87 13.32
C ILE A 236 7.63 4.32 14.68
N LYS A 237 8.93 4.56 14.79
CA LYS A 237 9.54 5.19 15.96
C LYS A 237 10.31 6.41 15.50
N GLY A 238 10.15 7.56 16.14
CA GLY A 238 10.95 8.75 15.86
C GLY A 238 10.16 10.04 15.97
N LEU A 239 10.88 11.15 16.04
CA LEU A 239 10.30 12.49 16.09
C LEU A 239 9.93 12.92 14.67
N PRO A 240 8.78 13.60 14.47
CA PRO A 240 7.94 14.26 15.47
C PRO A 240 6.69 13.46 15.92
N TYR A 241 6.74 12.13 15.86
CA TYR A 241 5.59 11.26 16.09
C TYR A 241 5.42 10.83 17.55
N LYS A 242 4.18 10.45 17.89
CA LYS A 242 3.78 9.88 19.18
C LYS A 242 4.51 8.56 19.47
N THR A 243 4.55 8.21 20.74
CA THR A 243 5.18 6.98 21.24
C THR A 243 4.22 6.20 22.15
N GLY A 244 4.47 4.89 22.30
CA GLY A 244 3.71 3.96 23.15
C GLY A 244 2.26 3.71 22.74
N GLN A 245 1.87 3.96 21.47
CA GLN A 245 0.45 3.95 21.06
C GLN A 245 0.17 3.03 19.87
N VAL A 246 -1.01 2.40 19.91
CA VAL A 246 -1.61 1.75 18.75
C VAL A 246 -2.49 2.77 18.03
N MET A 247 -2.17 3.00 16.76
CA MET A 247 -2.85 3.98 15.92
C MET A 247 -3.95 3.31 15.09
N PRO A 248 -4.97 4.06 14.64
CA PRO A 248 -5.92 3.60 13.63
C PRO A 248 -5.27 3.03 12.37
N PRO A 249 -6.01 2.27 11.54
CA PRO A 249 -5.49 1.69 10.31
C PRO A 249 -4.92 2.72 9.34
N ALA A 250 -3.93 2.31 8.55
CA ALA A 250 -3.30 3.11 7.49
C ALA A 250 -3.05 2.26 6.24
N ALA A 251 -2.72 2.87 5.11
CA ALA A 251 -2.27 2.17 3.91
C ALA A 251 -0.76 2.33 3.71
N LEU A 252 -0.13 1.42 2.96
CA LEU A 252 1.29 1.55 2.59
C LEU A 252 1.58 2.89 1.88
N VAL A 253 0.64 3.35 1.05
CA VAL A 253 0.73 4.62 0.32
C VAL A 253 0.72 5.86 1.24
N ASP A 254 0.33 5.72 2.51
CA ASP A 254 0.30 6.84 3.46
C ASP A 254 1.69 7.18 4.05
N ILE A 255 2.69 6.29 3.87
CA ILE A 255 4.03 6.47 4.43
C ILE A 255 4.76 7.67 3.80
N ALA A 256 4.90 7.70 2.47
CA ALA A 256 5.62 8.78 1.79
C ALA A 256 4.97 10.17 1.95
N PRO A 257 3.64 10.37 1.86
CA PRO A 257 3.02 11.67 2.11
C PRO A 257 3.26 12.16 3.55
N THR A 258 3.20 11.24 4.52
CA THR A 258 3.50 11.57 5.92
C THR A 258 4.95 12.02 6.11
N LEU A 259 5.89 11.32 5.48
CA LEU A 259 7.30 11.74 5.46
C LEU A 259 7.51 13.05 4.70
N ALA A 260 6.81 13.26 3.59
CA ALA A 260 6.87 14.48 2.80
C ALA A 260 6.46 15.69 3.63
N TYR A 261 5.40 15.57 4.42
CA TYR A 261 4.99 16.60 5.37
C TYR A 261 6.07 16.86 6.44
N THR A 262 6.63 15.81 7.04
CA THR A 262 7.72 15.92 8.02
C THR A 262 8.98 16.59 7.45
N LEU A 263 9.28 16.34 6.17
CA LEU A 263 10.43 16.92 5.46
C LEU A 263 10.15 18.32 4.86
N GLY A 264 8.89 18.78 4.89
CA GLY A 264 8.49 20.04 4.25
C GLY A 264 8.55 20.00 2.71
N VAL A 265 8.43 18.82 2.09
CA VAL A 265 8.42 18.65 0.63
C VAL A 265 7.02 18.33 0.12
N LYS A 266 6.71 18.78 -1.10
CA LYS A 266 5.45 18.43 -1.78
C LYS A 266 5.65 17.15 -2.57
N LEU A 267 4.78 16.17 -2.36
CA LEU A 267 4.79 14.88 -3.06
C LEU A 267 3.65 14.86 -4.11
N PRO A 268 3.91 15.26 -5.37
CA PRO A 268 2.87 15.35 -6.39
C PRO A 268 2.41 13.97 -6.84
N GLY A 269 1.08 13.79 -6.95
CA GLY A 269 0.48 12.56 -7.46
C GLY A 269 0.40 11.41 -6.46
N ALA A 270 0.68 11.68 -5.17
CA ALA A 270 0.36 10.76 -4.10
C ALA A 270 -1.16 10.53 -4.01
N THR A 271 -1.55 9.26 -3.85
CA THR A 271 -2.93 8.84 -3.57
C THR A 271 -3.14 8.59 -2.08
N GLY A 272 -2.08 8.26 -1.36
CA GLY A 272 -2.08 8.17 0.10
C GLY A 272 -2.17 9.52 0.80
N LYS A 273 -2.41 9.47 2.10
CA LYS A 273 -2.68 10.64 2.95
C LYS A 273 -1.60 10.82 3.99
N VAL A 274 -1.51 12.04 4.50
CA VAL A 274 -0.72 12.31 5.69
C VAL A 274 -1.43 11.67 6.89
N LEU A 275 -0.69 10.88 7.66
CA LEU A 275 -1.16 10.26 8.90
C LEU A 275 -1.17 11.30 10.03
N TRP A 276 -2.06 12.28 9.97
CA TRP A 276 -2.16 13.40 10.92
C TRP A 276 -2.23 12.98 12.39
N ASN A 277 -2.81 11.82 12.66
CA ASN A 277 -2.96 11.25 13.99
C ASN A 277 -1.63 10.83 14.63
N VAL A 278 -0.59 10.56 13.83
CA VAL A 278 0.72 10.09 14.33
C VAL A 278 1.56 11.19 14.94
N PHE A 279 1.31 12.45 14.60
CA PHE A 279 2.08 13.59 15.11
C PHE A 279 1.77 13.85 16.58
N ASP A 280 2.82 14.12 17.35
CA ASP A 280 2.69 14.56 18.73
C ASP A 280 2.18 16.01 18.79
N PRO A 281 1.02 16.30 19.42
CA PRO A 281 0.51 17.67 19.52
C PRO A 281 1.50 18.56 20.30
N GLY A 282 2.20 19.45 19.59
CA GLY A 282 3.27 20.29 20.13
C GLY A 282 4.61 20.16 19.41
N SER A 283 4.81 19.11 18.61
CA SER A 283 6.07 18.92 17.86
C SER A 283 6.10 19.67 16.53
N LEU A 284 4.97 19.80 15.84
CA LEU A 284 4.87 20.56 14.57
C LEU A 284 3.80 21.64 14.61
N GLN A 285 2.63 21.28 15.15
CA GLN A 285 1.42 22.10 15.16
C GLN A 285 0.60 21.76 16.40
N ASN A 286 -0.34 22.63 16.75
CA ASN A 286 -1.27 22.33 17.83
C ASN A 286 -2.19 21.15 17.45
N GLY A 287 -2.71 20.43 18.45
CA GLY A 287 -3.54 19.26 18.21
C GLY A 287 -4.84 19.55 17.45
N PHE A 288 -5.37 20.77 17.59
CA PHE A 288 -6.58 21.20 16.89
C PHE A 288 -6.36 21.29 15.37
N TYR A 289 -5.27 21.93 14.94
CA TYR A 289 -4.88 22.01 13.53
C TYR A 289 -4.71 20.62 12.91
N LEU A 290 -4.00 19.70 13.60
CA LEU A 290 -3.79 18.34 13.11
C LEU A 290 -5.12 17.60 12.93
N LEU A 291 -6.08 17.81 13.83
CA LEU A 291 -7.42 17.23 13.73
C LEU A 291 -8.22 17.85 12.57
N GLU A 292 -8.17 19.16 12.38
CA GLU A 292 -8.83 19.83 11.24
C GLU A 292 -8.30 19.34 9.89
N GLN A 293 -6.97 19.22 9.73
CA GLN A 293 -6.37 18.68 8.51
C GLN A 293 -6.82 17.24 8.27
N ARG A 294 -6.87 16.42 9.32
CA ARG A 294 -7.39 15.05 9.21
C ARG A 294 -8.85 15.02 8.75
N ILE A 295 -9.70 15.85 9.33
CA ILE A 295 -11.12 15.91 8.96
C ILE A 295 -11.28 16.34 7.50
N ARG A 296 -10.48 17.32 7.05
CA ARG A 296 -10.45 17.76 5.66
C ARG A 296 -10.07 16.62 4.71
N ASP A 297 -8.93 15.97 4.93
CA ASP A 297 -8.44 14.88 4.09
C ASP A 297 -9.41 13.68 4.05
N LEU A 298 -10.03 13.36 5.19
CA LEU A 298 -11.05 12.33 5.27
C LEU A 298 -12.29 12.70 4.45
N SER A 299 -12.77 13.94 4.57
CA SER A 299 -13.95 14.42 3.84
C SER A 299 -13.70 14.43 2.33
N GLU A 300 -12.57 14.99 1.87
CA GLU A 300 -12.21 15.01 0.45
C GLU A 300 -12.09 13.61 -0.14
N THR A 301 -11.51 12.68 0.62
CA THR A 301 -11.38 11.29 0.17
C THR A 301 -12.71 10.57 0.16
N GLN A 302 -13.57 10.80 1.14
CA GLN A 302 -14.90 10.20 1.19
C GLN A 302 -15.71 10.58 -0.05
N ILE A 303 -15.65 11.85 -0.46
CA ILE A 303 -16.29 12.32 -1.70
C ILE A 303 -15.67 11.64 -2.93
N ARG A 304 -14.33 11.60 -3.01
CA ARG A 304 -13.62 10.97 -4.13
C ARG A 304 -13.94 9.48 -4.27
N GLN A 305 -13.92 8.74 -3.17
CA GLN A 305 -14.30 7.31 -3.14
C GLN A 305 -15.76 7.13 -3.54
N GLY A 306 -16.65 8.01 -3.08
CA GLY A 306 -18.05 8.02 -3.51
C GLY A 306 -18.19 8.18 -5.02
N GLN A 307 -17.48 9.14 -5.62
CA GLN A 307 -17.47 9.38 -7.06
C GLN A 307 -16.96 8.17 -7.85
N GLU A 308 -15.86 7.54 -7.40
CA GLU A 308 -15.35 6.32 -8.02
C GLU A 308 -16.31 5.14 -7.91
N ILE A 309 -16.98 4.96 -6.75
CA ILE A 309 -18.03 3.95 -6.60
C ILE A 309 -19.17 4.18 -7.60
N PHE A 310 -19.59 5.43 -7.80
CA PHE A 310 -20.62 5.76 -8.79
C PHE A 310 -20.15 5.48 -10.22
N ARG A 311 -18.90 5.83 -10.56
CA ARG A 311 -18.29 5.53 -11.87
C ARG A 311 -18.28 4.02 -12.14
N LEU A 312 -17.74 3.24 -11.20
CA LEU A 312 -17.63 1.79 -11.32
C LEU A 312 -19.01 1.11 -11.41
N ARG A 313 -20.03 1.60 -10.70
CA ARG A 313 -21.41 1.12 -10.84
C ARG A 313 -21.97 1.38 -12.24
N GLY A 314 -21.68 2.54 -12.80
CA GLY A 314 -22.06 2.87 -14.18
C GLY A 314 -21.42 1.91 -15.19
N GLU A 315 -20.11 1.67 -15.08
CA GLU A 315 -19.37 0.72 -15.92
C GLU A 315 -19.89 -0.71 -15.76
N GLN A 316 -20.17 -1.13 -14.52
CA GLN A 316 -20.72 -2.46 -14.25
C GLN A 316 -22.08 -2.67 -14.94
N LEU A 317 -22.93 -1.65 -14.98
CA LEU A 317 -24.22 -1.72 -15.67
C LEU A 317 -24.03 -1.87 -17.19
N LEU A 318 -23.10 -1.12 -17.78
CA LEU A 318 -22.77 -1.24 -19.21
C LEU A 318 -22.25 -2.64 -19.55
N VAL A 319 -21.29 -3.14 -18.76
CA VAL A 319 -20.74 -4.49 -18.95
C VAL A 319 -21.81 -5.57 -18.79
N GLN A 320 -22.76 -5.40 -17.87
CA GLN A 320 -23.89 -6.32 -17.72
C GLN A 320 -24.82 -6.32 -18.93
N GLN A 321 -25.09 -5.14 -19.51
CA GLN A 321 -25.87 -5.01 -20.73
C GLN A 321 -25.17 -5.68 -21.92
N GLU A 322 -23.89 -5.39 -22.13
CA GLU A 322 -23.09 -6.04 -23.19
C GLU A 322 -23.06 -7.56 -23.03
N LYS A 323 -22.91 -8.05 -21.79
CA LYS A 323 -22.93 -9.50 -21.52
C LYS A 323 -24.30 -10.12 -21.86
N GLN A 324 -25.39 -9.42 -21.60
CA GLN A 324 -26.73 -9.88 -21.96
C GLN A 324 -26.91 -9.93 -23.47
N GLU A 325 -26.48 -8.90 -24.20
CA GLU A 325 -26.52 -8.86 -25.67
C GLU A 325 -25.69 -10.01 -26.28
N ILE A 326 -24.46 -10.18 -25.83
CA ILE A 326 -23.59 -11.29 -26.27
C ILE A 326 -24.23 -12.65 -25.96
N SER A 327 -24.90 -12.78 -24.80
CA SER A 327 -25.59 -14.03 -24.46
C SER A 327 -26.78 -14.32 -25.38
N ALA A 328 -27.54 -13.27 -25.75
CA ALA A 328 -28.64 -13.38 -26.68
C ALA A 328 -28.15 -13.72 -28.11
N ASP A 329 -27.03 -13.13 -28.53
CA ASP A 329 -26.38 -13.44 -29.80
C ASP A 329 -25.89 -14.89 -29.86
N LYS A 330 -25.24 -15.36 -28.78
CA LYS A 330 -24.84 -16.77 -28.67
C LYS A 330 -26.04 -17.71 -28.75
N ALA A 331 -27.16 -17.38 -28.10
CA ALA A 331 -28.38 -18.17 -28.18
C ALA A 331 -28.98 -18.19 -29.59
N ARG A 332 -28.98 -17.05 -30.30
CA ARG A 332 -29.42 -16.93 -31.70
C ARG A 332 -28.54 -17.77 -32.63
N ALA A 333 -27.22 -17.67 -32.49
CA ALA A 333 -26.27 -18.45 -33.28
C ALA A 333 -26.44 -19.96 -33.04
N ALA A 334 -26.57 -20.39 -31.78
CA ALA A 334 -26.81 -21.80 -31.44
C ALA A 334 -28.11 -22.33 -32.05
N LYS A 335 -29.19 -21.53 -32.03
CA LYS A 335 -30.45 -21.90 -32.67
C LYS A 335 -30.31 -22.05 -34.19
N ALA A 336 -29.58 -21.14 -34.84
CA ALA A 336 -29.32 -21.21 -36.27
C ALA A 336 -28.48 -22.46 -36.64
N ILE A 337 -27.48 -22.81 -35.83
CA ILE A 337 -26.68 -24.04 -36.01
C ILE A 337 -27.59 -25.28 -35.91
N ASN A 338 -28.42 -25.38 -34.87
CA ASN A 338 -29.32 -26.51 -34.71
C ASN A 338 -30.30 -26.66 -35.88
N GLN A 339 -30.82 -25.54 -36.41
CA GLN A 339 -31.68 -25.57 -37.60
C GLN A 339 -30.93 -26.09 -38.84
N ARG A 340 -29.67 -25.68 -39.03
CA ARG A 340 -28.84 -26.19 -40.13
C ARG A 340 -28.50 -27.67 -39.95
N ASP A 341 -28.23 -28.12 -38.74
CA ASP A 341 -27.97 -29.53 -38.45
C ASP A 341 -29.21 -30.40 -38.74
N ASP A 342 -30.41 -29.91 -38.38
CA ASP A 342 -31.68 -30.58 -38.70
C ASP A 342 -31.93 -30.63 -40.21
N GLU A 343 -31.66 -29.54 -40.94
CA GLU A 343 -31.71 -29.50 -42.41
C GLU A 343 -30.74 -30.51 -43.03
N ILE A 344 -29.48 -30.53 -42.59
CA ILE A 344 -28.45 -31.46 -43.06
C ILE A 344 -28.90 -32.90 -42.82
N LYS A 345 -29.46 -33.19 -41.64
CA LYS A 345 -29.95 -34.53 -41.29
C LYS A 345 -31.12 -34.95 -42.17
N SER A 346 -32.06 -34.04 -42.44
CA SER A 346 -33.16 -34.27 -43.38
C SER A 346 -32.66 -34.59 -44.79
N LEU A 347 -31.74 -33.77 -45.31
CA LEU A 347 -31.11 -33.99 -46.62
C LEU A 347 -30.36 -35.33 -46.68
N HIS A 348 -29.63 -35.67 -45.62
CA HIS A 348 -28.92 -36.95 -45.53
C HIS A 348 -29.88 -38.14 -45.55
N ASN A 349 -31.01 -38.05 -44.84
CA ASN A 349 -32.05 -39.08 -44.85
C ASN A 349 -32.71 -39.20 -46.23
N GLN A 350 -32.98 -38.09 -46.92
CA GLN A 350 -33.50 -38.11 -48.29
C GLN A 350 -32.52 -38.77 -49.26
N ILE A 351 -31.23 -38.41 -49.19
CA ILE A 351 -30.18 -39.01 -50.01
C ILE A 351 -30.07 -40.51 -49.75
N ASN A 352 -30.11 -40.94 -48.49
CA ASN A 352 -30.07 -42.36 -48.15
C ASN A 352 -31.33 -43.10 -48.62
N GLY A 353 -32.51 -42.49 -48.50
CA GLY A 353 -33.75 -43.01 -49.07
C GLY A 353 -33.63 -43.22 -50.59
N LEU A 354 -33.16 -42.20 -51.32
CA LEU A 354 -32.93 -42.30 -52.77
C LEU A 354 -31.92 -43.42 -53.11
N LYS A 355 -30.82 -43.54 -52.37
CA LYS A 355 -29.86 -44.65 -52.54
C LYS A 355 -30.50 -46.01 -52.33
N THR A 356 -31.36 -46.17 -51.32
CA THR A 356 -32.07 -47.44 -51.09
C THR A 356 -33.05 -47.77 -52.22
N VAL A 357 -33.75 -46.77 -52.76
CA VAL A 357 -34.65 -46.95 -53.91
C VAL A 357 -33.86 -47.35 -55.16
N ILE A 358 -32.77 -46.65 -55.48
CA ILE A 358 -31.91 -46.97 -56.62
C ILE A 358 -31.31 -48.37 -56.47
N GLY A 359 -30.79 -48.71 -55.28
CA GLY A 359 -30.29 -50.05 -54.99
C GLY A 359 -31.37 -51.13 -55.16
N GLY A 360 -32.59 -50.87 -54.69
CA GLY A 360 -33.75 -51.73 -54.89
C GLY A 360 -34.08 -51.93 -56.37
N ILE A 361 -34.10 -50.87 -57.18
CA ILE A 361 -34.32 -50.93 -58.63
C ILE A 361 -33.23 -51.76 -59.31
N LEU A 362 -31.96 -51.56 -58.96
CA LEU A 362 -30.85 -52.34 -59.51
C LEU A 362 -30.94 -53.83 -59.16
N ILE A 363 -31.34 -54.17 -57.93
CA ILE A 363 -31.58 -55.56 -57.52
C ILE A 363 -32.74 -56.16 -58.33
N LEU A 364 -33.85 -55.42 -58.47
CA LEU A 364 -35.02 -55.86 -59.24
C LEU A 364 -34.67 -56.08 -60.72
N ALA A 365 -33.92 -55.16 -61.32
CA ALA A 365 -33.39 -55.28 -62.68
C ALA A 365 -32.44 -56.47 -62.81
N GLY A 366 -31.56 -56.71 -61.83
CA GLY A 366 -30.66 -57.86 -61.78
C GLY A 366 -31.42 -59.19 -61.69
N ILE A 367 -32.45 -59.27 -60.85
CA ILE A 367 -33.35 -60.44 -60.76
C ILE A 367 -34.05 -60.66 -62.10
N GLY A 368 -34.58 -59.59 -62.71
CA GLY A 368 -35.16 -59.62 -64.05
C GLY A 368 -34.20 -60.22 -65.09
N PHE A 369 -32.96 -59.72 -65.11
CA PHE A 369 -31.89 -60.23 -65.99
C PHE A 369 -31.58 -61.72 -65.75
N VAL A 370 -31.53 -62.16 -64.49
CA VAL A 370 -31.27 -63.58 -64.14
C VAL A 370 -32.42 -64.48 -64.59
N ILE A 371 -33.67 -64.02 -64.42
CA ILE A 371 -34.87 -64.73 -64.89
C ILE A 371 -34.84 -64.83 -66.41
N GLU A 372 -34.56 -63.72 -67.10
CA GLU A 372 -34.45 -63.66 -68.56
C GLU A 372 -33.32 -64.57 -69.08
N TYR A 373 -32.15 -64.54 -68.46
CA TYR A 373 -31.03 -65.43 -68.76
C TYR A 373 -31.40 -66.91 -68.57
N ARG A 374 -32.11 -67.26 -67.49
CA ARG A 374 -32.59 -68.64 -67.27
C ARG A 374 -33.63 -69.07 -68.32
N LEU A 375 -34.52 -68.16 -68.73
CA LEU A 375 -35.51 -68.39 -69.79
C LEU A 375 -34.83 -68.61 -71.14
N LEU A 376 -33.89 -67.74 -71.51
CA LEU A 376 -33.10 -67.85 -72.74
C LEU A 376 -32.24 -69.12 -72.74
N ARG A 377 -31.58 -69.46 -71.63
CA ARG A 377 -30.80 -70.70 -71.48
C ARG A 377 -31.66 -71.96 -71.64
N LYS A 378 -32.91 -71.97 -71.16
CA LYS A 378 -33.84 -73.08 -71.39
C LYS A 378 -34.31 -73.19 -72.84
N ARG A 379 -34.26 -72.10 -73.61
CA ARG A 379 -34.78 -72.05 -74.99
C ARG A 379 -33.72 -72.24 -76.07
N PHE A 380 -32.43 -72.00 -75.77
CA PHE A 380 -31.33 -72.03 -76.74
C PHE A 380 -30.24 -73.11 -76.49
N LEU A 381 -30.46 -74.09 -75.61
CA LEU A 381 -29.62 -75.29 -75.49
C LEU A 381 -30.25 -76.50 -76.22
N LEU A 382 -30.56 -76.27 -77.50
CA LEU A 382 -30.71 -77.28 -78.53
C LEU A 382 -30.00 -76.70 -79.75
N PHE A 383 -28.67 -76.64 -79.70
CA PHE A 383 -27.72 -76.82 -80.81
C PHE A 383 -26.31 -76.87 -80.23
#